data_AF-A0A3C0ZS32-F1
#
_entry.id   AF-A0A3C0ZS32-F1
#
_cell.length_a   1.000
_cell.length_b   1.000
_cell.length_c   1.000
_cell.angle_alpha   90.00
_cell.angle_beta   90.00
_cell.angle_gamma   90.00
#
_symmetry.space_group_name_H-M   'P 1'
#
loop_
_entity.id
_entity.type
_entity.pdbx_description
1 polymer ?
#
loop_
_entity_poly.entity_id
_entity_poly.type
_entity_poly.pdbx_seq_one_letter_code
_entity_poly.pdbx_strand_id
1 'polypeptide(L)'
;GGYNWWIQRFARNFEFYDVVRLDHFNGFAEYYEVPYGDKTAEHGTVVKGPGIDFFRTVKKELGEVAIIAEDLGNITPATEKLLEGTGYPGMKVLQFAFDPSESS
;
A
#
# COMPACT_ATOMS: atom_id res chain seq x y z
N GLY A 1 5.18 -12.69 16.22
CA GLY A 1 5.59 -12.68 14.81
C GLY A 1 6.40 -11.43 14.52
N GLY A 2 6.78 -11.21 13.27
CA GLY A 2 7.19 -9.87 12.81
C GLY A 2 5.99 -8.91 12.75
N TYR A 3 6.23 -7.62 12.51
CA TYR A 3 5.21 -6.59 12.24
C TYR A 3 4.16 -6.31 13.34
N ASN A 4 4.41 -6.66 14.61
CA ASN A 4 3.44 -6.51 15.71
C ASN A 4 2.75 -5.13 15.78
N TRP A 5 3.50 -4.05 15.55
CA TRP A 5 2.94 -2.69 15.53
C TRP A 5 1.85 -2.53 14.46
N TRP A 6 2.09 -3.05 13.25
CA TRP A 6 1.14 -3.00 12.15
C TRP A 6 -0.08 -3.89 12.41
N ILE A 7 0.13 -5.08 12.98
CA ILE A 7 -0.97 -5.98 13.36
C ILE A 7 -1.89 -5.29 14.36
N GLN A 8 -1.34 -4.64 15.39
CA GLN A 8 -2.14 -3.88 16.36
C GLN A 8 -2.86 -2.70 15.72
N ARG A 9 -2.20 -2.00 14.78
CA ARG A 9 -2.82 -0.89 14.04
C ARG A 9 -4.03 -1.37 13.21
N PHE A 10 -3.90 -2.47 12.48
CA PHE A 10 -5.02 -3.02 11.71
C PHE A 10 -6.12 -3.53 12.63
N ALA A 11 -5.79 -4.33 13.64
CA ALA A 11 -6.77 -4.86 14.61
C ALA A 11 -7.62 -3.74 15.21
N ARG A 12 -6.98 -2.66 15.65
CA ARG A 12 -7.67 -1.50 16.22
C ARG A 12 -8.58 -0.79 15.21
N ASN A 13 -8.22 -0.72 13.93
CA ASN A 13 -9.09 -0.11 12.92
C ASN A 13 -10.31 -0.99 12.61
N PHE A 14 -10.14 -2.32 12.58
CA PHE A 14 -11.23 -3.26 12.34
C PHE A 14 -12.22 -3.36 13.52
N GLU A 15 -11.91 -2.79 14.68
CA GLU A 15 -12.90 -2.59 15.75
C GLU A 15 -13.92 -1.48 15.41
N PHE A 16 -13.58 -0.56 14.50
CA PHE A 16 -14.44 0.57 14.14
C PHE A 16 -15.00 0.50 12.72
N TYR A 17 -14.33 -0.23 11.82
CA TYR A 17 -14.64 -0.23 10.41
C TYR A 17 -14.67 -1.67 9.86
N ASP A 18 -15.69 -1.99 9.06
CA ASP A 18 -15.76 -3.26 8.36
C ASP A 18 -14.69 -3.37 7.25
N VAL A 19 -14.31 -2.22 6.69
CA VAL A 19 -13.35 -2.11 5.59
C VAL A 19 -12.37 -0.97 5.86
N VAL A 20 -11.08 -1.22 5.64
CA VAL A 20 -10.03 -0.22 5.80
C VAL A 20 -9.40 0.09 4.44
N ARG A 21 -9.41 1.36 4.03
CA ARG A 21 -8.60 1.81 2.88
C ARG A 21 -7.15 1.99 3.33
N LEU A 22 -6.22 1.29 2.71
CA LEU A 22 -4.79 1.45 2.95
C LEU A 22 -4.23 2.50 1.99
N ASP A 23 -4.00 3.69 2.52
CA ASP A 23 -3.39 4.81 1.83
C ASP A 23 -1.96 4.48 1.39
N HIS A 24 -1.60 4.90 0.18
CA HIS A 24 -0.27 4.70 -0.42
C HIS A 24 0.17 3.23 -0.39
N PHE A 25 -0.67 2.34 -0.94
CA PHE A 25 -0.43 0.89 -0.92
C PHE A 25 0.88 0.50 -1.61
N ASN A 26 1.27 1.23 -2.65
CA ASN A 26 2.53 1.05 -3.37
C ASN A 26 3.75 1.08 -2.43
N GLY A 27 3.72 1.85 -1.33
CA GLY A 27 4.76 1.92 -0.30
C GLY A 27 5.12 0.55 0.31
N PHE A 28 4.19 -0.41 0.29
CA PHE A 28 4.46 -1.78 0.73
C PHE A 28 5.22 -2.61 -0.30
N ALA A 29 5.13 -2.28 -1.59
CA ALA A 29 5.97 -2.85 -2.64
C ALA A 29 7.34 -2.16 -2.65
N GLU A 30 7.32 -0.84 -2.77
CA GLU A 30 8.50 0.04 -2.89
C GLU A 30 8.13 1.43 -2.33
N TYR A 31 9.03 2.05 -1.59
CA TYR A 31 8.84 3.41 -1.07
C TYR A 31 10.01 4.30 -1.47
N TYR A 32 9.75 5.59 -1.60
CA TYR A 32 10.77 6.59 -1.91
C TYR A 32 11.32 7.19 -0.62
N GLU A 33 12.62 7.00 -0.38
CA GLU A 33 13.31 7.48 0.81
C GLU A 33 14.16 8.71 0.48
N VAL A 34 13.91 9.82 1.17
CA VAL A 34 14.68 11.07 1.03
C VAL A 34 15.57 11.24 2.27
N PRO A 35 16.88 11.48 2.09
CA PRO A 35 17.77 11.75 3.22
C PRO A 35 17.30 12.92 4.09
N TYR A 36 17.38 12.74 5.40
CA TYR A 36 17.08 13.83 6.33
C TYR A 36 18.01 15.02 6.10
N GLY A 37 17.43 16.22 6.00
CA GLY A 37 18.14 17.48 5.80
C GLY A 37 18.00 18.07 4.39
N ASP A 38 17.52 17.28 3.43
CA ASP A 38 17.20 17.78 2.09
C ASP A 38 15.98 18.72 2.12
N LYS A 39 16.04 19.75 1.27
CA LYS A 39 14.98 20.77 1.18
C LYS A 39 13.84 20.38 0.24
N THR A 40 14.09 19.44 -0.65
CA THR A 40 13.15 18.96 -1.68
C THR A 40 13.19 17.43 -1.70
N ALA A 41 12.16 16.81 -2.28
CA ALA A 41 12.09 15.37 -2.46
C ALA A 41 12.82 14.88 -3.73
N GLU A 42 13.69 15.70 -4.34
CA GLU A 42 14.28 15.38 -5.66
C GLU A 42 15.43 14.36 -5.57
N HIS A 43 16.07 14.24 -4.40
CA HIS A 43 17.31 13.46 -4.22
C HIS A 43 17.13 12.18 -3.40
N GLY A 44 15.92 11.62 -3.39
CA GLY A 44 15.66 10.32 -2.77
C GLY A 44 15.94 9.12 -3.68
N THR A 45 15.78 7.94 -3.12
CA THR A 45 15.93 6.66 -3.81
C THR A 45 14.73 5.76 -3.60
N VAL A 46 14.44 4.91 -4.59
CA VAL A 46 13.42 3.87 -4.45
C VAL A 46 14.00 2.71 -3.66
N VAL A 47 13.34 2.34 -2.57
CA VAL A 47 13.72 1.25 -1.67
C VAL A 47 12.62 0.20 -1.65
N LYS A 48 13.01 -1.07 -1.64
CA LYS A 48 12.06 -2.18 -1.59
C LYS A 48 11.31 -2.20 -0.25
N GLY A 49 9.99 -2.27 -0.32
CA GLY A 49 9.10 -2.46 0.83
C GLY A 49 9.04 -3.92 1.32
N PRO A 50 8.25 -4.20 2.36
CA PRO A 50 8.13 -5.55 2.93
C PRO A 50 7.40 -6.54 2.01
N GLY A 51 6.61 -6.05 1.04
CA GLY A 51 5.94 -6.85 0.03
C GLY A 51 4.92 -7.84 0.60
N ILE A 52 4.75 -8.96 -0.11
CA ILE A 52 3.67 -9.92 0.19
C ILE A 52 3.81 -10.62 1.56
N ASP A 53 5.03 -10.68 2.11
CA ASP A 53 5.28 -11.28 3.43
C ASP A 53 4.54 -10.53 4.55
N PHE A 54 4.46 -9.21 4.43
CA PHE A 54 3.68 -8.37 5.33
C PHE A 54 2.20 -8.78 5.36
N PHE A 55 1.55 -8.82 4.20
CA PHE A 55 0.12 -9.12 4.10
C PHE A 55 -0.21 -10.59 4.39
N ARG A 56 0.72 -11.52 4.14
CA ARG A 56 0.61 -12.90 4.63
C ARG A 56 0.62 -12.96 6.15
N THR A 57 1.43 -12.12 6.80
CA THR A 57 1.44 -12.01 8.26
C THR A 57 0.16 -11.38 8.78
N VAL A 58 -0.35 -10.31 8.14
CA VAL A 58 -1.66 -9.72 8.47
C VAL A 58 -2.76 -10.78 8.40
N LYS A 59 -2.85 -11.52 7.30
CA LYS A 59 -3.85 -12.59 7.12
C LYS A 59 -3.71 -13.71 8.16
N LYS A 60 -2.48 -14.08 8.51
CA LYS A 60 -2.22 -15.10 9.53
C LYS A 60 -2.68 -14.66 10.91
N GLU A 61 -2.42 -13.41 11.30
CA GLU A 61 -2.66 -12.94 12.66
C GLU A 61 -4.09 -12.41 12.86
N LEU A 62 -4.72 -11.85 11.82
CA LEU A 62 -6.05 -11.22 11.88
C LEU A 62 -7.14 -11.96 11.08
N GLY A 63 -6.79 -12.99 10.31
CA GLY A 63 -7.72 -13.69 9.42
C GLY A 63 -7.97 -12.94 8.11
N GLU A 64 -9.07 -13.26 7.45
CA GLU A 64 -9.51 -12.51 6.26
C GLU A 64 -10.04 -11.14 6.70
N VAL A 65 -9.32 -10.09 6.35
CA VAL A 65 -9.70 -8.71 6.64
C VAL A 65 -9.94 -7.95 5.34
N ALA A 66 -10.98 -7.11 5.32
CA ALA A 66 -11.34 -6.35 4.13
C ALA A 66 -10.49 -5.06 4.03
N ILE A 67 -9.57 -5.05 3.08
CA ILE A 67 -8.73 -3.90 2.76
C ILE A 67 -9.05 -3.44 1.35
N ILE A 68 -9.14 -2.12 1.14
CA ILE A 68 -9.08 -1.49 -0.18
C ILE A 68 -7.69 -0.90 -0.33
N ALA A 69 -6.95 -1.30 -1.36
CA ALA A 69 -5.65 -0.72 -1.67
C ALA A 69 -5.87 0.61 -2.41
N GLU A 70 -5.32 1.70 -1.88
CA GLU A 70 -5.18 2.92 -2.67
C GLU A 70 -3.94 2.75 -3.56
N ASP A 71 -4.19 2.51 -4.84
CA ASP A 71 -3.23 2.21 -5.90
C ASP A 71 -3.30 3.24 -7.04
N LEU A 72 -3.42 4.53 -6.70
CA LEU A 72 -3.41 5.62 -7.68
C LEU A 72 -2.00 6.23 -7.84
N GLY A 73 -1.80 7.00 -8.91
CA GLY A 73 -0.54 7.70 -9.18
C GLY A 73 0.55 6.79 -9.73
N ASN A 74 1.75 6.82 -9.13
CA ASN A 74 2.91 6.09 -9.66
C ASN A 74 2.88 4.60 -9.29
N ILE A 75 2.28 3.80 -10.17
CA ILE A 75 2.17 2.35 -10.04
C ILE A 75 3.27 1.65 -10.83
N THR A 76 4.00 0.79 -10.13
CA THR A 76 5.06 -0.04 -10.72
C THR A 76 4.58 -1.48 -10.90
N PRO A 77 5.21 -2.29 -11.78
CA PRO A 77 4.90 -3.72 -11.88
C PRO A 77 5.04 -4.48 -10.55
N ALA A 78 5.88 -3.98 -9.63
CA ALA A 78 6.00 -4.53 -8.28
C ALA A 78 4.72 -4.28 -7.45
N THR A 79 4.11 -3.10 -7.61
CA THR A 79 2.84 -2.74 -6.97
C THR A 79 1.69 -3.57 -7.51
N GLU A 80 1.58 -3.70 -8.84
CA GLU A 80 0.54 -4.54 -9.49
C GLU A 80 0.63 -5.99 -9.00
N LYS A 81 1.83 -6.57 -9.02
CA LYS A 81 2.08 -7.93 -8.54
C LYS A 81 1.75 -8.10 -7.05
N LEU A 82 2.02 -7.07 -6.24
CA LEU A 82 1.68 -7.10 -4.82
C LEU A 82 0.16 -7.08 -4.64
N LEU A 83 -0.55 -6.17 -5.33
CA LEU A 83 -2.00 -6.06 -5.29
C LEU A 83 -2.66 -7.39 -5.68
N GLU A 84 -2.30 -7.95 -6.84
CA GLU A 84 -2.74 -9.27 -7.29
C GLU A 84 -2.47 -10.36 -6.24
N GLY A 85 -1.27 -10.36 -5.66
CA GLY A 85 -0.87 -11.33 -4.64
C GLY A 85 -1.66 -11.24 -3.33
N THR A 86 -2.17 -10.05 -2.99
CA THR A 86 -3.03 -9.86 -1.82
C THR A 86 -4.49 -10.22 -2.07
N GLY A 87 -4.98 -10.04 -3.30
CA GLY A 87 -6.39 -10.18 -3.65
C GLY A 87 -7.28 -9.04 -3.16
N TYR A 88 -6.71 -7.93 -2.68
CA TYR A 88 -7.47 -6.75 -2.30
C TYR A 88 -7.93 -5.96 -3.54
N PRO A 89 -9.13 -5.34 -3.50
CA PRO A 89 -9.53 -4.40 -4.54
C PRO A 89 -8.67 -3.14 -4.52
N GLY A 90 -8.24 -2.70 -5.71
CA GLY A 90 -7.69 -1.37 -5.94
C GLY A 90 -8.78 -0.30 -6.11
N MET A 91 -8.39 0.85 -6.64
CA MET A 91 -9.22 2.03 -6.87
C MET A 91 -9.13 2.48 -8.33
N LYS A 92 -10.25 2.97 -8.87
CA LYS A 92 -10.31 3.66 -10.16
C LYS A 92 -11.11 4.94 -9.98
N VAL A 93 -10.56 6.07 -10.42
CA VAL A 93 -11.18 7.39 -10.26
C VAL A 93 -11.52 7.96 -11.63
N LEU A 94 -12.82 8.11 -11.90
CA LEU A 94 -13.33 8.55 -13.21
C LEU A 94 -12.79 9.91 -13.67
N GLN A 95 -12.43 10.80 -12.74
CA GLN A 95 -11.85 12.11 -13.09
C GLN A 95 -10.50 11.97 -13.80
N PHE A 96 -9.75 10.89 -13.57
CA PHE A 96 -8.45 10.64 -14.21
C PHE A 96 -8.57 9.87 -15.53
N ALA A 97 -9.74 9.31 -15.85
CA ALA A 97 -9.93 8.45 -17.02
C ALA A 97 -9.71 9.15 -18.38
N PHE A 98 -9.61 10.48 -18.39
CA PHE A 98 -9.45 11.29 -19.59
C PHE A 98 -8.11 12.05 -19.63
N ASP A 99 -7.24 11.85 -18.63
CA ASP A 99 -5.89 12.40 -18.64
C ASP A 99 -4.91 11.35 -19.18
N PRO A 100 -4.31 11.55 -20.36
CA PRO A 100 -3.37 10.58 -20.93
C PRO A 100 -2.06 10.46 -20.13
N SER A 101 -1.79 11.36 -19.18
CA SER A 101 -0.64 11.30 -18.28
C SER A 101 -0.89 10.49 -17.01
N GLU A 102 -2.15 10.16 -16.71
CA GLU A 102 -2.55 9.32 -15.58
C GLU A 102 -2.84 7.90 -16.08
N SER A 103 -2.00 6.94 -15.68
CA SER A 103 -2.29 5.51 -15.85
C SER A 103 -3.04 5.03 -14.62
N SER A 104 -4.38 5.10 -14.66
CA SER A 104 -5.25 4.50 -13.63
C SER A 104 -5.50 3.04 -13.87
#